data_AF-A0A345E6H5-F1
#
_entry.id   AF-A0A345E6H5-F1
#
_cell.length_a   1.000
_cell.length_b   1.000
_cell.length_c   1.000
_cell.angle_alpha   90.00
_cell.angle_beta   90.00
_cell.angle_gamma   90.00
#
_symmetry.space_group_name_H-M   'P 1'
#
loop_
_entity.id
_entity.type
_entity.pdbx_description
1 polymer ?
#
loop_
_entity_poly.entity_id
_entity_poly.type
_entity_poly.pdbx_seq_one_letter_code
_entity_poly.pdbx_strand_id
1 'polypeptide(L)'
;MVKSTVRFPESVVGEIEALVEDGRFESKSEFYRFSTDYVLNQVLDDYEPETIDYREIKAEVMPERERTLGTEEREDGPPFLESVSFVRKLALRGKFNDAEDFIDHQYAAGDRHAILLEEILRLYRSDRRRRAAPLERDSQRPEFDDRP
;
A
#
# COMPACT_ATOMS: atom_id res chain seq x y z
N MET A 1 -3.38 25.91 28.38
CA MET A 1 -3.52 26.38 26.98
C MET A 1 -3.17 27.85 26.89
N VAL A 2 -2.33 28.22 25.92
CA VAL A 2 -1.97 29.61 25.62
C VAL A 2 -2.79 30.06 24.42
N LYS A 3 -3.27 31.31 24.40
CA LYS A 3 -4.11 31.82 23.30
C LYS A 3 -3.23 32.49 22.24
N SER A 4 -3.27 31.97 21.01
CA SER A 4 -2.68 32.60 19.82
C SER A 4 -3.78 32.98 18.82
N THR A 5 -3.63 34.11 18.13
CA THR A 5 -4.60 34.54 17.10
C THR A 5 -3.94 34.44 15.72
N VAL A 6 -4.56 33.66 14.83
CA VAL A 6 -4.10 33.45 13.45
C VAL A 6 -5.19 33.92 12.49
N ARG A 7 -4.82 34.38 11.29
CA ARG A 7 -5.73 34.81 10.22
C ARG A 7 -5.77 33.77 9.13
N PHE A 8 -6.98 33.43 8.67
CA PHE A 8 -7.22 32.50 7.57
C PHE A 8 -8.10 33.16 6.50
N PRO A 9 -7.98 32.75 5.22
CA PRO A 9 -8.94 33.12 4.19
C PRO A 9 -10.37 32.68 4.57
N GLU A 10 -11.38 33.47 4.20
CA GLU A 10 -12.79 33.15 4.50
C GLU A 10 -13.21 31.79 3.95
N SER A 11 -12.73 31.43 2.75
CA SER A 11 -12.99 30.12 2.15
C SER A 11 -12.51 28.98 3.04
N VAL A 12 -11.32 29.10 3.62
CA VAL A 12 -10.75 28.09 4.53
C VAL A 12 -11.56 28.02 5.82
N VAL A 13 -11.99 29.16 6.36
CA VAL A 13 -12.82 29.19 7.56
C VAL A 13 -14.17 28.51 7.31
N GLY A 14 -14.76 28.70 6.13
CA GLY A 14 -16.00 28.04 5.73
C GLY A 14 -15.89 26.51 5.67
N GLU A 15 -14.79 25.99 5.12
CA GLU A 15 -14.53 24.53 5.13
C GLU A 15 -14.40 23.98 6.56
N ILE A 16 -13.73 24.73 7.46
CA ILE A 16 -13.60 24.33 8.87
C ILE A 16 -14.97 24.36 9.57
N GLU A 17 -15.81 25.36 9.29
CA GLU A 17 -17.18 25.44 9.80
C GLU A 17 -18.01 24.23 9.35
N ALA A 18 -17.94 23.87 8.07
CA ALA A 18 -18.65 22.71 7.54
C ALA A 18 -18.24 21.41 8.26
N LEU A 19 -16.95 21.19 8.52
CA LEU A 19 -16.47 20.00 9.23
C LEU A 19 -16.98 19.92 10.68
N VAL A 20 -17.18 21.07 11.34
CA VAL A 20 -17.76 21.13 12.69
C VAL A 20 -19.27 20.92 12.64
N GLU A 21 -19.96 21.51 11.65
CA GLU A 21 -21.40 21.33 11.44
C GLU A 21 -21.77 19.88 11.10
N ASP A 22 -20.91 19.19 10.36
CA ASP A 22 -21.00 17.76 10.04
C ASP A 22 -20.73 16.85 11.26
N GLY A 23 -20.37 17.43 12.41
CA GLY A 23 -20.14 16.70 13.66
C GLY A 23 -18.81 15.95 13.74
N ARG A 24 -17.92 16.11 12.75
CA ARG A 24 -16.59 15.46 12.71
C ARG A 24 -15.60 16.05 13.71
N PHE A 25 -15.90 17.26 14.19
CA PHE A 25 -15.20 17.96 15.26
C PHE A 25 -16.23 18.66 16.13
N GLU A 26 -16.02 18.66 17.45
CA GLU A 26 -16.89 19.34 18.41
C GLU A 26 -16.79 20.87 18.31
N SER A 27 -15.63 21.38 17.89
CA SER A 27 -15.39 22.81 17.78
C SER A 27 -14.22 23.16 16.85
N LYS A 28 -14.18 24.42 16.40
CA LYS A 28 -13.02 24.95 15.65
C LYS A 28 -11.71 24.83 16.45
N SER A 29 -11.78 25.02 17.77
CA SER A 29 -10.61 24.90 18.64
C SER A 29 -10.05 23.47 18.66
N GLU A 30 -10.94 22.46 18.60
CA GLU A 30 -10.53 21.07 18.46
C GLU A 30 -9.90 20.80 17.10
N PHE A 31 -10.52 21.27 16.01
CA PHE A 31 -9.94 21.18 14.67
C PHE A 31 -8.52 21.75 14.62
N TYR A 32 -8.28 22.93 15.20
CA TYR A 32 -6.96 23.56 15.18
C TYR A 32 -5.93 22.78 16.02
N ARG A 33 -6.32 22.29 17.20
CA ARG A 33 -5.45 21.46 18.05
C ARG A 33 -5.08 20.17 17.35
N PHE A 34 -6.09 19.44 16.84
CA PHE A 34 -5.90 18.22 16.09
C PHE A 34 -5.01 18.43 14.88
N SER A 35 -5.26 19.45 14.06
CA SER A 35 -4.47 19.74 12.86
C SER A 35 -3.02 20.07 13.18
N THR A 36 -2.79 20.81 14.28
CA THR A 36 -1.44 21.14 14.74
C THR A 36 -0.70 19.89 15.19
N ASP A 37 -1.33 19.07 16.04
CA ASP A 37 -0.76 17.80 16.51
C ASP A 37 -0.52 16.82 15.37
N TYR A 38 -1.42 16.77 14.40
CA TYR A 38 -1.29 15.93 13.23
C TYR A 38 -0.03 16.26 12.46
N VAL A 39 0.20 17.55 12.15
CA VAL A 39 1.40 17.99 11.42
C VAL A 39 2.66 17.72 12.24
N LEU A 40 2.68 18.05 13.53
CA LEU A 40 3.85 17.85 14.38
C LEU A 40 4.23 16.37 14.51
N ASN A 41 3.23 15.48 14.63
CA ASN A 41 3.44 14.03 14.66
C ASN A 41 3.97 13.47 13.32
N GLN A 42 3.82 14.17 12.19
CA GLN A 42 4.42 13.74 10.92
C GLN A 42 5.83 14.30 10.70
N VAL A 43 6.16 15.43 11.32
CA VAL A 43 7.41 16.17 11.07
C VAL A 43 8.49 15.84 12.10
N LEU A 44 8.12 15.47 13.32
CA LEU A 44 9.04 15.23 14.42
C LEU A 44 9.03 13.75 14.80
N ASP A 45 10.22 13.15 14.90
CA ASP A 45 10.38 11.70 15.08
C ASP A 45 9.87 11.16 16.43
N ASP A 46 9.64 12.03 17.43
CA ASP A 46 9.22 11.63 18.79
C ASP A 46 8.13 12.56 19.38
N TYR A 47 7.29 13.16 18.53
CA TYR A 47 6.18 14.00 19.01
C TYR A 47 4.96 13.15 19.38
N GLU A 48 4.50 13.26 20.63
CA GLU A 48 3.24 12.66 21.09
C GLU A 48 2.12 13.72 21.06
N PRO A 49 1.02 13.49 20.33
CA PRO A 49 -0.14 14.37 20.30
C PRO A 49 -0.75 14.64 21.68
N GLU A 50 -1.04 15.90 21.99
CA GLU A 50 -1.71 16.30 23.24
C GLU A 50 -3.25 16.38 23.08
N THR A 51 -3.76 16.28 21.86
CA THR A 51 -5.18 16.32 21.56
C THR A 51 -5.88 15.10 22.13
N ILE A 52 -6.88 15.36 22.98
CA ILE A 52 -7.80 14.34 23.51
C ILE A 52 -8.44 13.59 22.34
N ASP A 53 -8.50 12.27 22.44
CA ASP A 53 -9.09 11.37 21.44
C ASP A 53 -8.49 11.50 20.03
N TYR A 54 -7.24 11.98 19.93
CA TYR A 54 -6.53 12.18 18.66
C TYR A 54 -6.61 10.99 17.70
N ARG A 55 -6.46 9.76 18.20
CA ARG A 55 -6.50 8.55 17.36
C ARG A 55 -7.89 8.27 16.79
N GLU A 56 -8.93 8.54 17.57
CA GLU A 56 -10.33 8.35 17.16
C GLU A 56 -10.72 9.42 16.14
N ILE A 57 -10.46 10.69 16.44
CA ILE A 57 -10.66 11.81 15.52
C ILE A 57 -9.89 11.58 14.21
N LYS A 58 -8.65 11.09 14.27
CA LYS A 58 -7.85 10.76 13.07
C LYS A 58 -8.53 9.69 12.23
N ALA A 59 -9.06 8.63 12.84
CA ALA A 59 -9.72 7.55 12.12
C ALA A 59 -11.05 7.98 11.48
N GLU A 60 -11.78 8.90 12.11
CA GLU A 60 -13.04 9.43 11.61
C GLU A 60 -12.84 10.49 10.51
N VAL A 61 -11.88 11.39 10.71
CA VAL A 61 -11.63 12.52 9.81
C VAL A 61 -10.81 12.08 8.59
N MET A 62 -9.87 11.19 8.82
CA MET A 62 -9.00 10.60 7.81
C MET A 62 -9.17 9.07 7.85
N PRO A 63 -10.37 8.56 7.51
CA PRO A 63 -10.56 7.12 7.38
C PRO A 63 -9.49 6.64 6.42
N GLU A 64 -8.75 5.60 6.82
CA GLU A 64 -7.64 5.10 6.03
C GLU A 64 -8.15 4.74 4.63
N ARG A 65 -8.06 5.68 3.68
CA ARG A 65 -7.83 5.33 2.29
C ARG A 65 -6.52 4.59 2.36
N GLU A 66 -6.61 3.26 2.27
CA GLU A 66 -5.50 2.31 2.28
C GLU A 66 -4.18 3.02 2.42
N ARG A 67 -3.69 3.17 3.67
CA ARG A 67 -2.32 3.63 3.87
C ARG A 67 -1.46 2.71 3.03
N THR A 68 -0.99 3.22 1.91
CA THR A 68 -0.02 2.55 1.07
C THR A 68 1.18 2.35 1.97
N LEU A 69 1.42 1.11 2.37
CA LEU A 69 2.66 0.69 3.00
C LEU A 69 3.81 1.20 2.12
N GLY A 70 4.51 2.22 2.59
CA GLY A 70 5.75 2.70 1.98
C GLY A 70 5.68 4.03 1.22
N THR A 71 5.12 5.08 1.81
CA THR A 71 5.31 6.45 1.30
C THR A 71 6.79 6.87 1.42
N GLU A 72 7.56 6.56 0.38
CA GLU A 72 8.39 7.56 -0.29
C GLU A 72 7.77 7.69 -1.68
N GLU A 73 6.99 8.76 -1.90
CA GLU A 73 6.56 9.15 -3.24
C GLU A 73 7.81 9.53 -4.04
N ARG A 74 8.39 8.56 -4.75
CA ARG A 74 9.21 8.85 -5.92
C ARG A 74 8.25 9.19 -7.06
N GLU A 75 8.27 10.45 -7.48
CA GLU A 75 7.39 11.05 -8.49
C GLU A 75 7.48 10.46 -9.92
N ASP A 76 8.30 9.43 -10.18
CA ASP A 76 8.55 8.95 -11.56
C ASP A 76 7.99 7.54 -11.89
N GLY A 77 7.29 6.87 -10.98
CA GLY A 77 6.80 5.50 -11.18
C GLY A 77 5.28 5.32 -11.03
N PRO A 78 4.65 4.33 -11.73
CA PRO A 78 3.26 3.98 -11.48
C PRO A 78 3.07 3.52 -10.03
N PRO A 79 1.88 3.75 -9.42
CA PRO A 79 1.57 3.25 -8.08
C PRO A 79 1.90 1.77 -7.94
N PHE A 80 2.49 1.37 -6.82
CA PHE A 80 3.03 0.01 -6.64
C PHE A 80 2.01 -1.10 -6.97
N LEU A 81 0.74 -0.95 -6.59
CA LEU A 81 -0.31 -1.94 -6.88
C LEU A 81 -0.66 -2.03 -8.38
N GLU A 82 -0.46 -0.97 -9.15
CA GLU A 82 -0.59 -1.01 -10.61
C GLU A 82 0.56 -1.82 -11.22
N SER A 83 1.80 -1.62 -10.75
CA SER A 83 2.95 -2.45 -11.14
C SER A 83 2.72 -3.93 -10.83
N VAL A 84 2.17 -4.25 -9.65
CA VAL A 84 1.79 -5.63 -9.29
C VAL A 84 0.79 -6.20 -10.29
N SER A 85 -0.26 -5.44 -10.60
CA SER A 85 -1.30 -5.86 -11.56
C SER A 85 -0.75 -6.09 -12.95
N PHE A 86 0.17 -5.23 -13.40
CA PHE A 86 0.82 -5.32 -14.71
C PHE A 86 1.76 -6.54 -14.80
N VAL A 87 2.68 -6.69 -13.84
CA VAL A 87 3.60 -7.84 -13.74
C VAL A 87 2.82 -9.15 -13.67
N ARG A 88 1.74 -9.21 -12.87
CA ARG A 88 0.86 -10.39 -12.80
C ARG A 88 0.24 -10.73 -14.16
N LYS A 89 -0.24 -9.74 -14.92
CA LYS A 89 -0.85 -9.95 -16.25
C LYS A 89 0.16 -10.53 -17.23
N LEU A 90 1.41 -10.05 -17.22
CA LEU A 90 2.50 -10.58 -18.05
C LEU A 90 2.87 -12.01 -17.63
N ALA A 91 3.03 -12.25 -16.32
CA ALA A 91 3.38 -13.55 -15.76
C ALA A 91 2.34 -14.64 -16.09
N LEU A 92 1.04 -14.33 -15.95
CA LEU A 92 -0.05 -15.25 -16.32
C LEU A 92 -0.04 -15.60 -17.82
N ARG A 93 0.40 -14.66 -18.67
CA ARG A 93 0.56 -14.89 -20.11
C ARG A 93 1.87 -15.61 -20.46
N GLY A 94 2.75 -15.81 -19.49
CA GLY A 94 4.06 -16.43 -19.70
C GLY A 94 5.13 -15.49 -20.24
N LYS A 95 4.84 -14.19 -20.26
CA LYS A 95 5.74 -13.13 -20.70
C LYS A 95 6.64 -12.70 -19.53
N PHE A 96 7.48 -13.62 -19.06
CA PHE A 96 8.30 -13.34 -17.88
C PHE A 96 9.42 -12.35 -18.17
N ASN A 97 10.05 -12.42 -19.34
CA ASN A 97 11.11 -11.49 -19.73
C ASN A 97 10.56 -10.05 -19.85
N ASP A 98 9.41 -9.87 -20.53
CA ASP A 98 8.74 -8.56 -20.59
C ASP A 98 8.44 -7.97 -19.19
N ALA A 99 8.21 -8.83 -18.19
CA ALA A 99 7.94 -8.41 -16.83
C ALA A 99 9.22 -8.07 -16.06
N GLU A 100 10.32 -8.79 -16.29
CA GLU A 100 11.65 -8.47 -15.77
C GLU A 100 12.13 -7.13 -16.35
N ASP A 101 12.02 -6.95 -17.66
CA ASP A 101 12.36 -5.70 -18.33
C ASP A 101 11.57 -4.52 -17.75
N PHE A 102 10.27 -4.67 -17.51
CA PHE A 102 9.47 -3.64 -16.86
C PHE A 102 9.99 -3.27 -15.46
N ILE A 103 10.37 -4.26 -14.64
CA ILE A 103 10.88 -4.01 -13.29
C ILE A 103 12.23 -3.27 -13.37
N ASP A 104 13.15 -3.72 -14.22
CA ASP A 104 14.48 -3.13 -14.38
C ASP A 104 14.45 -1.68 -14.91
N HIS A 105 13.46 -1.35 -15.74
CA HIS A 105 13.30 0.01 -16.25
C HIS A 105 12.65 0.95 -15.24
N GLN A 106 11.70 0.46 -14.44
CA GLN A 106 10.89 1.29 -13.55
C GLN A 106 11.45 1.42 -12.13
N TYR A 107 12.35 0.53 -11.72
CA TYR A 107 12.88 0.48 -10.36
C TYR A 107 14.40 0.40 -10.36
N ALA A 108 15.02 1.07 -9.39
CA ALA A 108 16.46 0.98 -9.18
C ALA A 108 16.84 -0.39 -8.58
N ALA A 109 18.06 -0.86 -8.86
CA ALA A 109 18.59 -2.07 -8.24
C ALA A 109 18.61 -1.92 -6.71
N GLY A 110 17.96 -2.86 -6.01
CA GLY A 110 17.83 -2.85 -4.53
C GLY A 110 16.59 -2.12 -4.00
N ASP A 111 15.72 -1.62 -4.88
CA ASP A 111 14.41 -1.08 -4.48
C ASP A 111 13.52 -2.17 -3.84
N ARG A 112 12.91 -1.85 -2.71
CA ARG A 112 12.05 -2.79 -1.97
C ARG A 112 10.86 -3.28 -2.81
N HIS A 113 10.28 -2.44 -3.65
CA HIS A 113 9.18 -2.78 -4.54
C HIS A 113 9.65 -3.70 -5.67
N ALA A 114 10.84 -3.47 -6.22
CA ALA A 114 11.45 -4.36 -7.21
C ALA A 114 11.62 -5.78 -6.64
N ILE A 115 12.22 -5.90 -5.46
CA ILE A 115 12.43 -7.17 -4.77
C ILE A 115 11.11 -7.94 -4.59
N LEU A 116 10.04 -7.25 -4.17
CA LEU A 116 8.73 -7.87 -4.02
C LEU A 116 8.11 -8.30 -5.36
N LEU A 117 8.22 -7.50 -6.41
CA LEU A 117 7.72 -7.84 -7.75
C LEU A 117 8.47 -9.04 -8.35
N GLU A 118 9.78 -9.12 -8.15
CA GLU A 118 10.61 -10.25 -8.55
C GLU A 118 10.19 -11.54 -7.83
N GLU A 119 9.93 -11.49 -6.53
CA GLU A 119 9.45 -12.65 -5.77
C GLU A 119 8.06 -13.09 -6.24
N ILE A 120 7.14 -12.17 -6.53
CA ILE A 120 5.84 -12.48 -7.14
C ILE A 120 6.04 -13.17 -8.50
N LEU A 121 6.94 -12.65 -9.33
CA LEU A 121 7.21 -13.20 -10.66
C LEU A 121 7.82 -14.61 -10.57
N ARG A 122 8.70 -14.84 -9.59
CA ARG A 122 9.28 -16.15 -9.28
C ARG A 122 8.21 -17.19 -8.88
N LEU A 123 7.21 -16.78 -8.10
CA LEU A 123 6.08 -17.65 -7.74
C LEU A 123 5.30 -18.07 -9.00
N TYR A 124 4.94 -17.12 -9.86
CA TYR A 124 4.23 -17.44 -11.11
C TYR A 124 5.05 -18.34 -12.06
N ARG A 125 6.36 -18.12 -12.14
CA ARG A 125 7.28 -18.95 -12.94
C ARG A 125 7.31 -20.38 -12.41
N SER A 126 7.34 -20.54 -11.09
CA SER A 126 7.32 -21.85 -10.41
C SER A 126 5.99 -22.58 -10.62
N ASP A 127 4.86 -21.89 -10.47
CA ASP A 127 3.53 -22.47 -10.70
C ASP A 127 3.29 -22.87 -12.15
N ARG A 128 3.83 -22.11 -13.11
CA ARG A 128 3.74 -22.48 -14.52
C ARG A 128 4.59 -23.71 -14.82
N ARG A 129 5.81 -23.79 -14.28
CA ARG A 129 6.67 -24.97 -14.40
C ARG A 129 6.00 -26.21 -13.80
N ARG A 130 5.39 -26.10 -12.62
CA ARG A 130 4.61 -27.18 -12.00
C ARG A 130 3.45 -27.66 -12.87
N ARG A 131 2.72 -26.72 -13.49
CA ARG A 131 1.61 -27.05 -14.42
C ARG A 131 2.08 -27.64 -15.75
N ALA A 132 3.28 -27.29 -16.19
CA ALA A 132 3.86 -27.78 -17.44
C ALA A 132 4.64 -29.10 -17.29
N ALA A 133 4.94 -29.52 -16.05
CA ALA A 133 5.58 -30.80 -15.80
C ALA A 133 4.64 -31.96 -16.19
N PRO A 134 5.11 -32.93 -17.00
CA PRO A 134 4.35 -34.15 -17.27
C PRO A 134 4.06 -34.88 -15.95
N LEU A 135 2.86 -35.46 -15.84
CA LEU A 135 2.51 -36.38 -14.76
C LEU A 135 3.36 -37.67 -14.88
N GLU A 136 4.62 -37.63 -14.48
CA GLU A 136 5.39 -38.87 -14.25
C GLU A 136 4.98 -39.49 -12.93
N ARG A 137 3.76 -40.03 -12.86
CA ARG A 137 3.33 -40.99 -11.84
C ARG A 137 2.22 -41.87 -12.39
N ASP A 138 2.59 -42.84 -13.23
CA ASP A 138 1.90 -44.13 -13.33
C ASP A 138 2.73 -45.13 -14.16
N SER A 139 3.99 -45.36 -13.73
CA SER A 139 4.85 -46.38 -14.34
C SER A 139 5.51 -47.27 -13.27
N GLN A 140 4.75 -47.62 -12.23
CA GLN A 140 5.05 -48.76 -11.37
C GLN A 140 3.74 -49.45 -10.99
N ARG A 141 3.09 -50.07 -11.98
CA ARG A 141 2.15 -51.16 -11.70
C ARG A 141 3.00 -52.43 -11.65
N PRO A 142 3.17 -53.10 -10.51
CA PRO A 142 3.85 -54.39 -10.51
C PRO A 142 2.99 -55.35 -11.33
N GLU A 143 3.57 -55.97 -12.36
CA GLU A 143 2.99 -57.11 -13.04
C GLU A 143 2.74 -58.20 -11.98
N PHE A 144 1.47 -58.42 -11.65
CA PHE A 144 1.07 -59.64 -10.97
C PHE A 144 1.17 -60.77 -11.99
N ASP A 145 2.25 -61.53 -11.86
CA ASP A 145 2.48 -62.83 -12.49
C ASP A 145 1.48 -63.83 -11.88
N ASP A 146 0.34 -64.04 -12.56
CA ASP A 146 -0.58 -65.12 -12.24
C ASP A 146 -0.47 -66.23 -13.29
N ARG A 147 0.31 -67.26 -12.94
CA ARG A 147 0.17 -68.66 -13.40
C ARG A 147 -0.23 -69.48 -12.16
N PRO A 148 -1.13 -70.46 -12.25
CA PRO A 148 -1.02 -71.60 -13.17
C PRO A 148 -2.29 -71.96 -13.98
#